data_AF-A0A4Q3NCD5-F1
#
_entry.id   AF-A0A4Q3NCD5-F1
#
_cell.length_a   1.000
_cell.length_b   1.000
_cell.length_c   1.000
_cell.angle_alpha   90.00
_cell.angle_beta   90.00
_cell.angle_gamma   90.00
#
_symmetry.space_group_name_H-M   'P 1'
#
loop_
_entity.id
_entity.type
_entity.pdbx_description
1 polymer ?
#
loop_
_entity_poly.entity_id
_entity_poly.type
_entity_poly.pdbx_seq_one_letter_code
_entity_poly.pdbx_strand_id
1 'polypeptide(L)'
;MMVFDTQAVFLAHGNNPRVLGMGPKSRDVDGKLFVHDMVRAAGERNGVWVDYKWAHPITNEVQTKATYVERAGDVLVGCGIYKT
;
A
#
# COMPACT_ATOMS: atom_id res chain seq x y z
N MET A 1 5.67 6.40 -3.57
CA MET A 1 5.08 5.55 -4.63
C MET A 1 5.36 4.09 -4.34
N MET A 2 4.41 3.22 -4.65
CA MET A 2 4.51 1.76 -4.56
C MET A 2 3.79 1.13 -5.75
N VAL A 3 4.21 -0.07 -6.14
CA VAL A 3 3.55 -0.90 -7.15
C VAL A 3 3.40 -2.30 -6.59
N PHE A 4 2.23 -2.90 -6.77
CA PHE A 4 1.94 -4.27 -6.38
C PHE A 4 1.10 -4.99 -7.44
N ASP A 5 1.19 -6.31 -7.48
CA ASP A 5 0.39 -7.14 -8.39
C ASP A 5 -1.02 -7.42 -7.80
N THR A 6 -1.85 -8.11 -8.59
CA THR A 6 -3.20 -8.51 -8.19
C THR A 6 -3.23 -9.57 -7.08
N GLN A 7 -2.08 -10.14 -6.71
CA GLN A 7 -1.92 -11.07 -5.59
C GLN A 7 -1.42 -10.37 -4.32
N ALA A 8 -1.46 -9.03 -4.31
CA ALA A 8 -1.00 -8.20 -3.21
C ALA A 8 0.50 -8.33 -2.91
N VAL A 9 1.33 -8.64 -3.91
CA VAL A 9 2.79 -8.68 -3.79
C VAL A 9 3.41 -7.37 -4.25
N PHE A 10 4.30 -6.78 -3.45
CA PHE A 10 5.04 -5.58 -3.84
C PHE A 10 6.04 -5.87 -4.95
N LEU A 11 5.91 -5.15 -6.07
CA LEU A 11 6.82 -5.16 -7.21
C LEU A 11 7.80 -3.97 -7.17
N ALA A 12 7.38 -2.84 -6.59
CA ALA A 12 8.23 -1.68 -6.37
C ALA A 12 7.82 -0.90 -5.11
N HIS A 13 8.79 -0.30 -4.43
CA HIS A 13 8.51 0.58 -3.28
C HIS A 13 9.59 1.66 -3.15
N GLY A 14 9.20 2.93 -3.27
CA GLY A 14 10.15 4.06 -3.38
C GLY A 14 11.06 4.28 -2.17
N ASN A 15 10.64 3.90 -0.96
CA ASN A 15 11.43 4.10 0.27
C ASN A 15 12.02 2.83 0.90
N ASN A 16 11.42 1.66 0.64
CA ASN A 16 11.72 0.45 1.41
C ASN A 16 11.83 -0.75 0.46
N PRO A 17 13.01 -1.01 -0.12
CA PRO A 17 13.19 -2.13 -1.04
C PRO A 17 13.09 -3.50 -0.35
N ARG A 18 13.09 -3.57 0.99
CA ARG A 18 12.99 -4.84 1.71
C ARG A 18 11.60 -5.47 1.62
N VAL A 19 10.58 -4.72 1.22
CA VAL A 19 9.22 -5.27 1.07
C VAL A 19 8.97 -5.92 -0.28
N LEU A 20 9.89 -5.81 -1.24
CA LEU A 20 9.72 -6.40 -2.57
C LEU A 20 9.59 -7.93 -2.47
N GLY A 21 8.61 -8.50 -3.20
CA GLY A 21 8.26 -9.92 -3.09
C GLY A 21 7.48 -10.31 -1.84
N MET A 22 7.26 -9.37 -0.90
CA MET A 22 6.36 -9.54 0.25
C MET A 22 4.98 -8.95 -0.08
N GLY A 23 4.02 -9.02 0.85
CA GLY A 23 2.76 -8.28 0.74
C GLY A 23 1.48 -9.05 1.09
N PRO A 24 1.24 -10.30 0.64
CA PRO A 24 -0.05 -10.98 0.85
C PRO A 24 -0.37 -11.21 2.33
N LYS A 25 0.66 -11.24 3.18
CA LYS A 25 0.50 -11.38 4.64
C LYS A 25 0.96 -10.13 5.39
N SER A 26 1.31 -9.06 4.67
CA SER A 26 1.77 -7.81 5.28
C SER A 26 0.62 -7.13 5.99
N ARG A 27 0.84 -6.88 7.29
CA ARG A 27 -0.12 -6.21 8.16
C ARG A 27 0.47 -4.89 8.62
N ASP A 28 -0.38 -3.91 8.83
CA ASP A 28 0.01 -2.78 9.66
C ASP A 28 0.06 -3.18 11.15
N VAL A 29 0.42 -2.22 12.00
CA VAL A 29 0.57 -2.46 13.44
C VAL A 29 -0.74 -2.86 14.15
N ASP A 30 -1.90 -2.57 13.55
CA ASP A 30 -3.21 -2.95 14.08
C ASP A 30 -3.69 -4.30 13.50
N GLY A 31 -2.88 -4.96 12.68
CA GLY A 31 -3.20 -6.26 12.08
C GLY A 31 -3.94 -6.18 10.74
N LYS A 32 -4.15 -4.99 10.17
CA LYS A 32 -4.88 -4.77 8.91
C LYS A 32 -4.06 -5.22 7.70
N LEU A 33 -4.65 -6.06 6.85
CA LEU A 33 -4.07 -6.48 5.57
C LEU A 33 -4.29 -5.41 4.49
N PHE A 34 -3.60 -4.28 4.62
CA PHE A 34 -3.86 -3.09 3.82
C PHE A 34 -3.63 -3.28 2.31
N VAL A 35 -2.64 -4.10 1.89
CA VAL A 35 -2.41 -4.37 0.46
C VAL A 35 -3.56 -5.18 -0.14
N HIS A 36 -4.12 -6.13 0.61
CA HIS A 36 -5.32 -6.85 0.18
C HIS A 36 -6.54 -5.93 0.06
N ASP A 37 -6.72 -5.01 1.00
CA ASP A 37 -7.79 -4.02 0.91
C ASP A 37 -7.63 -3.12 -0.31
N MET A 38 -6.40 -2.71 -0.65
CA MET A 38 -6.11 -1.95 -1.86
C MET A 38 -6.42 -2.74 -3.13
N VAL A 39 -5.98 -3.99 -3.22
CA VAL A 39 -6.25 -4.87 -4.38
C VAL A 39 -7.75 -5.09 -4.55
N ARG A 40 -8.48 -5.38 -3.46
CA ARG A 40 -9.94 -5.57 -3.48
C ARG A 40 -10.64 -4.30 -3.96
N ALA A 41 -10.37 -3.17 -3.30
CA ALA A 41 -11.05 -1.90 -3.60
C ALA A 41 -10.76 -1.42 -5.03
N ALA A 42 -9.51 -1.51 -5.48
CA ALA A 42 -9.12 -1.13 -6.84
C ALA A 42 -9.61 -2.11 -7.92
N GLY A 43 -9.89 -3.37 -7.53
CA GLY A 43 -10.55 -4.34 -8.40
C GLY A 43 -12.03 -4.02 -8.66
N GLU A 44 -12.71 -3.41 -7.69
CA GLU A 44 -14.10 -2.96 -7.81
C GLU A 44 -14.21 -1.59 -8.51
N ARG A 45 -13.31 -0.67 -8.18
CA ARG A 45 -13.30 0.69 -8.72
C ARG A 45 -11.89 1.24 -8.76
N ASN A 46 -11.48 1.77 -9.92
CA ASN A 46 -10.23 2.52 -10.00
C ASN A 46 -10.31 3.86 -9.25
N GLY A 47 -9.18 4.25 -8.65
CA GLY A 47 -9.04 5.52 -7.95
C GLY A 47 -9.65 5.49 -6.56
N VAL A 48 -9.13 4.61 -5.71
CA VAL A 48 -9.60 4.40 -4.33
C VAL A 48 -8.59 4.88 -3.30
N TRP A 49 -9.07 5.36 -2.17
CA TRP A 49 -8.25 5.70 -1.01
C TRP A 49 -8.32 4.59 0.03
N VAL A 50 -7.15 4.17 0.53
CA VAL A 50 -7.03 3.20 1.62
C VAL A 50 -6.13 3.76 2.70
N ASP A 51 -6.67 3.80 3.92
CA ASP A 51 -5.94 4.20 5.13
C ASP A 51 -5.32 2.98 5.82
N TYR A 52 -4.09 3.11 6.30
CA TYR A 52 -3.38 2.12 7.10
C TYR A 52 -2.28 2.77 7.91
N LYS A 53 -1.76 2.09 8.93
CA LYS A 53 -0.62 2.61 9.70
C LYS A 53 0.72 2.20 9.07
N TRP A 54 1.66 3.13 8.99
CA TRP A 54 3.00 2.87 8.46
C TRP A 54 4.04 3.79 9.10
N ALA A 55 5.29 3.34 9.13
CA ALA A 55 6.40 4.18 9.59
C ALA A 55 6.60 5.37 8.63
N HIS A 56 6.64 6.59 9.18
CA HIS A 56 6.98 7.79 8.44
C HIS A 56 8.47 7.75 8.05
N PRO A 57 8.85 8.02 6.78
CA PRO A 57 10.20 7.74 6.28
C PRO A 57 11.29 8.64 6.89
N ILE A 58 10.91 9.77 7.50
CA ILE A 58 11.85 10.73 8.10
C ILE A 58 11.94 10.53 9.62
N THR A 59 10.80 10.39 10.31
CA THR A 59 10.73 10.35 11.78
C THR A 59 10.70 8.93 12.33
N ASN A 60 10.43 7.92 11.50
CA ASN A 60 10.19 6.52 11.86
C ASN A 60 9.00 6.28 12.80
N GLU A 61 8.23 7.31 13.11
CA GLU A 61 7.00 7.17 13.89
C GLU A 61 5.94 6.44 13.06
N VAL A 62 5.18 5.59 13.73
CA VAL A 62 4.01 4.95 13.11
C VAL A 62 2.89 5.97 13.03
N GLN A 63 2.48 6.31 11.81
CA GLN A 63 1.44 7.29 11.54
C GLN A 63 0.38 6.68 10.61
N THR A 64 -0.81 7.29 10.61
CA THR A 64 -1.85 6.94 9.63
C THR A 64 -1.46 7.48 8.27
N LYS A 65 -1.42 6.62 7.27
CA LYS A 65 -1.13 6.95 5.89
C LYS A 65 -2.36 6.65 5.03
N ALA A 66 -2.77 7.64 4.24
CA ALA A 66 -3.78 7.48 3.20
C ALA A 66 -3.07 7.21 1.87
N THR A 67 -3.39 6.13 1.18
CA THR A 67 -2.83 5.84 -0.16
C THR A 67 -3.94 5.77 -1.18
N TYR A 68 -3.80 6.58 -2.23
CA TYR A 68 -4.60 6.51 -3.44
C TYR A 68 -4.02 5.43 -4.36
N VAL A 69 -4.89 4.57 -4.91
CA VAL A 69 -4.51 3.41 -5.71
C VAL A 69 -5.31 3.39 -7.01
N GLU A 70 -4.61 3.17 -8.12
CA GLU A 70 -5.20 2.89 -9.43
C GLU A 70 -4.66 1.59 -10.01
N ARG A 71 -5.54 0.80 -10.63
CA ARG A 71 -5.14 -0.37 -11.40
C ARG A 71 -4.76 0.02 -12.83
N ALA A 72 -3.61 -0.44 -13.27
CA ALA A 72 -3.08 -0.29 -14.62
C ALA A 72 -2.71 -1.68 -15.18
N GLY A 73 -3.64 -2.32 -15.89
CA GLY A 73 -3.46 -3.70 -16.36
C GLY A 73 -3.36 -4.70 -15.21
N ASP A 74 -2.22 -5.40 -15.12
CA ASP A 74 -2.00 -6.45 -14.12
C ASP A 74 -1.28 -5.96 -12.85
N VAL A 75 -1.05 -4.66 -12.76
CA VAL A 75 -0.45 -4.02 -11.60
C VAL A 75 -1.33 -2.92 -11.04
N LEU A 76 -1.08 -2.58 -9.79
CA LEU A 76 -1.68 -1.48 -9.07
C LEU A 76 -0.59 -0.50 -8.67
N VAL A 77 -0.83 0.78 -8.95
CA VAL A 77 0.09 1.87 -8.62
C VAL A 77 -0.51 2.68 -7.48
N GLY A 78 0.26 2.85 -6.42
CA GLY A 78 -0.15 3.56 -5.21
C GLY A 78 0.73 4.77 -4.90
N CYS A 79 0.11 5.89 -4.56
CA CYS A 79 0.77 7.06 -4.00
C CYS A 79 0.01 7.53 -2.75
N GLY A 80 0.72 7.96 -1.71
CA GLY A 80 0.09 8.24 -0.43
C GLY A 80 0.71 9.38 0.34
N ILE A 81 -0.09 9.89 1.26
CA ILE A 81 0.21 10.98 2.18
C ILE A 81 0.09 10.48 3.62
N TYR A 82 0.92 11.00 4.51
CA TYR A 82 0.74 10.80 5.95
C TYR A 82 -0.25 11.85 6.45
N LYS A 83 -1.23 11.42 7.25
CA LYS A 83 -2.20 12.32 7.87
C LYS A 83 -1.57 13.03 9.06
N THR A 84 -1.89 14.31 9.23
CA THR A 84 -1.60 15.11 10.43
C THR A 84 -2.45 14.68 11.60
#